data_AF-A0AAW3TMV8-F1
#
_entry.id   AF-A0AAW3TMV8-F1
#
_cell.length_a   1.000
_cell.length_b   1.000
_cell.length_c   1.000
_cell.angle_alpha   90.00
_cell.angle_beta   90.00
_cell.angle_gamma   90.00
#
_symmetry.space_group_name_H-M   'P 1'
#
loop_
_entity.id
_entity.type
_entity.pdbx_description
1 polymer ?
#
loop_
_entity_poly.entity_id
_entity_poly.type
_entity_poly.pdbx_seq_one_letter_code
_entity_poly.pdbx_strand_id
1 'polypeptide(L)'
;MLAAAQPQGADLLDRVLGAATARARDVLGGSVSLHRCHDIELRAVLDKVVFEASCVSQTDDGLVVAVFACGRDAAGCDCMVAAGRFTFSTFTRPSASIATRLAQWTPGAP
;
A
#
# COMPACT_ATOMS: atom_id res chain seq x y z
N MET A 1 24.61 -15.56 16.72
CA MET A 1 23.34 -15.02 17.22
C MET A 1 22.58 -14.46 16.03
N LEU A 2 21.53 -15.14 15.58
CA LEU A 2 20.55 -14.53 14.67
C LEU A 2 19.73 -13.58 15.53
N ALA A 3 19.88 -12.27 15.31
CA ALA A 3 19.04 -11.27 15.98
C ALA A 3 17.58 -11.65 15.75
N ALA A 4 16.81 -11.77 16.82
CA ALA A 4 15.38 -12.00 16.72
C ALA A 4 14.79 -10.93 15.78
N ALA A 5 14.24 -11.35 14.65
CA ALA A 5 13.56 -10.46 13.73
C ALA A 5 12.46 -9.75 14.53
N GLN A 6 12.65 -8.45 14.78
CA GLN A 6 11.74 -7.68 15.63
C GLN A 6 10.35 -7.61 14.95
N PRO A 7 9.25 -7.89 15.68
CA PRO A 7 7.88 -7.73 15.16
C PRO A 7 7.55 -6.29 14.73
N GLN A 8 8.39 -5.32 15.12
CA GLN A 8 8.24 -3.88 14.86
C GLN A 8 8.34 -3.52 13.38
N GLY A 9 9.09 -4.27 12.57
CA GLY A 9 9.23 -3.99 11.13
C GLY A 9 7.94 -4.24 10.35
N ALA A 10 7.19 -5.28 10.72
CA ALA A 10 5.91 -5.62 10.11
C ALA A 10 4.85 -4.55 10.42
N ASP A 11 4.79 -4.08 11.67
CA ASP A 11 3.87 -3.01 12.08
C ASP A 11 4.12 -1.70 11.30
N LEU A 12 5.40 -1.35 11.08
CA LEU A 12 5.74 -0.15 10.32
C LEU A 12 5.37 -0.30 8.83
N LEU A 13 5.65 -1.47 8.25
CA LEU A 13 5.28 -1.76 6.87
C LEU A 13 3.77 -1.68 6.67
N ASP A 14 2.98 -2.27 7.57
CA ASP A 14 1.51 -2.23 7.52
C ASP A 14 0.97 -0.79 7.62
N ARG A 15 1.59 0.05 8.46
CA ARG A 15 1.21 1.47 8.58
C ARG A 15 1.55 2.27 7.31
N VAL A 16 2.72 2.05 6.73
CA VAL A 16 3.12 2.67 5.46
C VAL A 16 2.18 2.24 4.33
N LEU A 17 1.89 0.94 4.24
CA LEU A 17 0.94 0.41 3.26
C LEU A 17 -0.48 0.95 3.48
N GLY A 18 -0.89 1.11 4.73
CA GLY A 18 -2.15 1.73 5.11
C GLY A 18 -2.28 3.17 4.61
N ALA A 19 -1.24 3.99 4.81
CA ALA A 19 -1.19 5.37 4.30
C ALA A 19 -1.23 5.42 2.76
N ALA A 20 -0.49 4.53 2.10
CA ALA A 20 -0.49 4.42 0.63
C ALA A 20 -1.90 4.05 0.12
N THR A 21 -2.54 3.08 0.76
CA THR A 21 -3.86 2.56 0.41
C THR A 21 -4.94 3.62 0.60
N ALA A 22 -4.90 4.36 1.72
CA ALA A 22 -5.82 5.46 1.97
C ALA A 22 -5.73 6.51 0.85
N ARG A 23 -4.50 6.94 0.52
CA ARG A 23 -4.28 7.89 -0.56
C ARG A 23 -4.74 7.36 -1.93
N ALA A 24 -4.52 6.08 -2.21
CA ALA A 24 -4.97 5.47 -3.45
C ALA A 24 -6.50 5.42 -3.56
N ARG A 25 -7.20 5.11 -2.47
CA ARG A 25 -8.66 5.12 -2.42
C ARG A 25 -9.22 6.52 -2.62
N ASP A 26 -8.61 7.54 -2.02
CA ASP A 26 -9.02 8.93 -2.16
C ASP A 26 -8.95 9.40 -3.63
N VAL A 27 -7.93 8.96 -4.36
CA VAL A 27 -7.74 9.36 -5.77
C VAL A 27 -8.54 8.51 -6.74
N LEU A 28 -8.62 7.20 -6.52
CA LEU A 28 -9.30 6.27 -7.42
C LEU A 28 -10.81 6.11 -7.13
N GLY A 29 -11.30 6.67 -6.02
CA GLY A 29 -12.72 6.76 -5.69
C GLY A 29 -13.39 5.43 -5.32
N GLY A 30 -12.64 4.42 -4.89
CA GLY A 30 -13.22 3.11 -4.57
C GLY A 30 -12.21 2.07 -4.10
N SER A 31 -12.60 0.79 -4.19
CA SER A 31 -11.75 -0.34 -3.83
C SER A 31 -10.53 -0.44 -4.75
N VAL A 32 -9.36 -0.59 -4.14
CA VAL A 32 -8.07 -0.68 -4.83
C VAL A 32 -7.40 -2.03 -4.58
N SER A 33 -6.64 -2.50 -5.57
CA SER A 33 -5.74 -3.64 -5.46
C SER A 33 -4.30 -3.17 -5.49
N LEU A 34 -3.49 -3.70 -4.58
CA LEU A 34 -2.05 -3.50 -4.59
C LEU A 34 -1.39 -4.47 -5.57
N HIS A 35 -0.66 -3.95 -6.56
CA HIS A 35 0.03 -4.76 -7.57
C HIS A 35 1.52 -4.91 -7.30
N ARG A 36 2.16 -3.86 -6.80
CA ARG A 36 3.60 -3.82 -6.61
C ARG A 36 3.95 -2.92 -5.44
N CYS A 37 4.92 -3.37 -4.66
CA CYS A 37 5.66 -2.54 -3.72
C CYS A 37 7.11 -2.49 -4.19
N HIS A 38 7.73 -1.32 -4.19
CA HIS A 38 9.14 -1.16 -4.54
C HIS A 38 9.79 -0.04 -3.72
N ASP A 39 11.13 -0.06 -3.68
CA ASP A 39 11.96 0.90 -2.93
C ASP A 39 11.52 1.07 -1.47
N ILE A 40 11.17 -0.04 -0.81
CA ILE A 40 10.75 -0.03 0.59
C ILE A 40 11.99 0.07 1.48
N GLU A 41 12.09 1.16 2.23
CA GLU A 41 13.04 1.34 3.31
C GLU A 41 12.31 1.32 4.64
N LEU A 42 12.79 0.48 5.58
CA LEU A 42 12.33 0.46 6.97
C LEU A 42 13.55 0.60 7.86
N ARG A 43 13.57 1.62 8.74
CA ARG A 43 14.74 1.92 9.57
C ARG A 43 14.48 1.62 11.04
N ALA A 44 13.52 2.30 11.65
CA ALA A 44 13.20 2.17 13.07
C ALA A 44 11.76 2.59 13.34
N VAL A 45 11.14 2.04 14.37
CA VAL A 45 9.84 2.53 14.83
C VAL A 45 10.06 3.58 15.92
N LEU A 46 9.47 4.75 15.73
CA LEU A 46 9.42 5.81 16.73
C LEU A 46 8.00 5.91 17.30
N ASP A 47 7.88 6.41 18.53
CA ASP A 47 6.60 6.56 19.22
C ASP A 47 5.60 7.42 18.46
N LYS A 48 6.10 8.48 17.80
CA LYS A 48 5.32 9.40 16.99
C LYS A 48 5.90 9.45 15.59
N VAL A 49 5.10 9.02 14.62
CA VAL A 49 5.45 8.99 13.20
C VAL A 49 4.33 9.66 12.42
N VAL A 50 4.71 10.62 11.59
CA VAL A 50 3.84 11.31 10.63
C VAL A 50 4.04 10.64 9.27
N PHE A 51 2.94 10.37 8.58
CA PHE A 51 2.95 9.76 7.25
C PHE A 51 2.50 10.78 6.22
N GLU A 52 3.30 10.94 5.18
CA GLU A 52 2.96 11.74 4.01
C GLU A 52 2.84 10.81 2.81
N ALA A 53 1.69 10.85 2.13
CA ALA A 53 1.40 10.01 0.98
C ALA A 53 1.04 10.87 -0.23
N SER A 54 1.78 10.71 -1.32
CA SER A 54 1.68 11.53 -2.52
C SER A 54 1.53 10.66 -3.77
N CYS A 55 0.64 11.09 -4.67
CA CYS A 55 0.51 10.48 -5.98
C CYS A 55 1.62 10.99 -6.88
N VAL A 56 2.48 10.09 -7.35
CA VAL A 56 3.67 10.44 -8.13
C VAL A 56 3.51 10.12 -9.61
N SER A 57 2.57 9.23 -9.96
CA SER A 57 2.18 8.94 -11.34
C SER A 57 0.79 8.29 -11.37
N GLN A 58 0.00 8.59 -12.39
CA GLN A 58 -1.26 7.92 -12.68
C GLN A 58 -1.30 7.62 -14.17
N THR A 59 -1.37 6.34 -14.52
CA THR A 59 -1.50 5.84 -15.89
C THR A 59 -2.67 4.85 -15.96
N ASP A 60 -2.98 4.37 -17.17
CA ASP A 60 -3.99 3.32 -17.36
C ASP A 60 -3.62 2.01 -16.63
N ASP A 61 -2.32 1.76 -16.45
CA ASP A 61 -1.79 0.58 -15.76
C ASP A 61 -1.87 0.70 -14.23
N GLY A 62 -2.06 1.91 -13.69
CA GLY A 62 -2.26 2.11 -12.26
C GLY A 62 -1.82 3.48 -11.72
N LEU A 63 -2.12 3.67 -10.44
CA LEU A 63 -1.70 4.79 -9.63
C LEU A 63 -0.48 4.40 -8.80
N VAL A 64 0.61 5.17 -8.91
CA VAL A 64 1.78 5.04 -8.05
C VAL A 64 1.69 6.05 -6.93
N VAL A 65 1.73 5.57 -5.69
CA VAL A 65 1.75 6.35 -4.46
C VAL A 65 3.11 6.19 -3.79
N ALA A 66 3.78 7.30 -3.52
CA ALA A 66 4.96 7.34 -2.67
C ALA A 66 4.55 7.70 -1.25
N VAL A 67 5.10 7.00 -0.26
CA VAL A 67 4.88 7.28 1.16
C VAL A 67 6.21 7.54 1.83
N PHE A 68 6.26 8.59 2.64
CA PHE A 68 7.35 8.89 3.55
C PHE A 68 6.80 8.92 4.98
N ALA A 69 7.53 8.29 5.88
CA ALA A 69 7.22 8.26 7.29
C ALA A 69 8.37 8.92 8.04
N CYS A 70 8.08 9.99 8.76
CA CYS A 70 9.06 10.77 9.51
C CYS A 70 8.66 10.82 10.98
N GLY A 71 9.65 10.76 11.87
CA GLY A 71 9.45 10.96 13.30
C GLY A 71 10.59 11.75 13.90
N ARG A 72 10.57 11.89 15.23
CA ARG A 72 11.62 12.58 15.98
C ARG A 72 12.38 11.58 16.85
N ASP A 73 13.70 11.57 16.74
CA ASP A 73 14.55 10.68 17.52
C ASP A 73 14.73 11.16 18.97
N ALA A 74 15.50 10.40 19.77
CA ALA A 74 15.78 10.73 21.16
C ALA A 74 16.58 12.03 21.34
N ALA A 75 17.29 12.49 20.31
CA ALA A 75 18.01 13.77 20.30
C ALA A 75 17.12 14.95 19.90
N GLY A 76 15.86 14.70 19.53
CA GLY A 76 14.94 15.73 19.08
C GLY A 76 15.08 16.07 17.59
N CYS A 77 15.85 15.30 16.83
CA CYS A 77 16.07 15.50 15.39
C CYS A 77 14.98 14.80 14.58
N ASP A 78 14.52 15.46 13.51
CA ASP A 78 13.59 14.85 12.57
C ASP A 78 14.34 13.83 11.70
N CYS A 79 13.81 12.62 11.59
CA CYS A 79 14.40 11.56 10.79
C CYS A 79 13.33 10.77 10.03
N MET A 80 13.71 10.33 8.82
CA MET A 80 12.89 9.41 8.05
C MET A 80 13.04 8.01 8.62
N VAL A 81 11.91 7.39 8.92
CA VAL A 81 11.84 6.05 9.53
C VAL A 81 11.36 4.99 8.56
N ALA A 82 10.59 5.38 7.55
CA ALA A 82 10.26 4.51 6.43
C ALA A 82 9.98 5.30 5.16
N ALA A 83 10.18 4.64 4.03
CA ALA A 83 9.75 5.12 2.72
C ALA A 83 9.32 3.94 1.85
N GLY A 84 8.48 4.18 0.86
CA GLY A 84 8.10 3.15 -0.10
C GLY A 84 7.26 3.67 -1.23
N ARG A 85 7.23 2.90 -2.32
CA ARG A 85 6.39 3.19 -3.49
C ARG A 85 5.46 2.01 -3.77
N PHE A 86 4.20 2.33 -3.98
CA PHE A 86 3.11 1.37 -4.05
C PHE A 86 2.27 1.64 -5.30
N THR A 87 2.11 0.60 -6.12
CA THR A 87 1.29 0.68 -7.34
C THR A 87 -0.07 0.04 -7.07
N PHE A 88 -1.12 0.82 -7.28
CA PHE A 88 -2.51 0.41 -7.12
C PHE A 88 -3.27 0.48 -8.43
N SER A 89 -4.28 -0.35 -8.60
CA SER A 89 -5.34 -0.12 -9.59
C SER A 89 -6.70 -0.21 -8.91
N THR A 90 -7.75 0.26 -9.58
CA THR A 90 -9.10 -0.13 -9.20
C THR A 90 -9.31 -1.60 -9.52
N PHE A 91 -10.17 -2.27 -8.74
CA PHE A 91 -10.79 -3.49 -9.20
C PHE A 91 -11.78 -3.11 -10.30
N THR A 92 -11.38 -3.14 -11.56
CA THR A 92 -12.36 -3.13 -12.64
C THR A 92 -13.12 -4.46 -12.56
N ARG A 93 -14.43 -4.37 -12.78
CA ARG A 93 -15.38 -5.50 -12.90
C ARG A 93 -14.72 -6.71 -13.57
N PRO A 94 -15.19 -7.95 -13.31
CA PRO A 94 -14.61 -9.14 -13.92
C PRO A 94 -14.42 -8.92 -15.41
N SER A 95 -13.27 -9.33 -15.95
CA SER A 95 -13.00 -9.21 -17.38
C SER A 95 -14.22 -9.68 -18.19
N ALA A 96 -14.44 -9.16 -19.39
CA ALA A 96 -15.59 -9.57 -20.20
C ALA A 96 -15.74 -11.10 -20.29
N SER A 97 -14.63 -11.85 -20.26
CA SER A 97 -14.64 -13.32 -20.19
C SER A 97 -15.13 -13.88 -18.85
N ILE A 98 -14.74 -13.31 -17.71
CA ILE A 98 -15.24 -13.73 -16.39
C ILE A 98 -16.70 -13.32 -16.21
N ALA A 99 -17.08 -12.11 -16.64
CA ALA A 99 -18.48 -11.67 -16.62
C ALA A 99 -19.37 -12.59 -17.48
N THR A 100 -18.88 -13.03 -18.65
CA THR A 100 -19.57 -13.98 -19.51
C THR A 100 -19.67 -15.37 -18.86
N ARG A 101 -18.58 -15.88 -18.26
CA ARG A 101 -18.61 -17.18 -17.56
C ARG A 101 -19.53 -17.16 -16.34
N LEU A 102 -19.57 -16.06 -15.59
CA LEU A 102 -20.49 -15.89 -14.47
C LEU A 102 -21.95 -15.81 -14.92
N ALA A 103 -22.23 -15.16 -16.06
CA ALA A 103 -23.58 -15.13 -16.63
C ALA A 103 -24.03 -16.51 -17.16
N GLN A 104 -23.08 -17.33 -17.61
CA GLN A 104 -23.36 -18.70 -18.10
C GLN A 104 -23.39 -19.74 -16.97
N TRP A 105 -22.91 -19.40 -15.78
CA TRP A 105 -22.89 -20.32 -14.65
C TRP A 105 -24.25 -20.34 -13.95
N THR A 106 -24.98 -21.45 -14.10
CA THR A 106 -26.20 -21.75 -13.34
C THR A 106 -25.83 -22.76 -12.23
N PRO A 107 -25.72 -22.31 -10.97
CA PRO A 107 -25.47 -23.24 -9.88
C PRO A 107 -26.71 -24.12 -9.68
N GLY A 108 -26.59 -25.43 -9.94
CA GLY A 108 -27.65 -26.41 -9.76
C GLY A 108 -28.41 -26.82 -11.03
N ALA A 109 -27.85 -26.66 -12.23
CA ALA A 109 -28.33 -27.43 -13.38
C ALA A 109 -28.09 -28.95 -13.11
N PRO A 110 -29.07 -29.82 -13.42
CA PRO A 110 -29.16 -31.20 -12.92
C PRO A 110 -28.01 -32.12 -13.37
#